data_AF-A8ZVA3-F1
#
_entry.id   AF-A8ZVA3-F1
#
_cell.length_a   1.000
_cell.length_b   1.000
_cell.length_c   1.000
_cell.angle_alpha   90.00
_cell.angle_beta   90.00
_cell.angle_gamma   90.00
#
_symmetry.space_group_name_H-M   'P 1'
#
loop_
_entity.id
_entity.type
_entity.pdbx_description
1 polymer ?
#
loop_
_entity_poly.entity_id
_entity_poly.type
_entity_poly.pdbx_seq_one_letter_code
_entity_poly.pdbx_strand_id
1 'polypeptide(L)'
;MTLSRENYKNFLERVMTGPEFTALRKRFDKTQKQMSQLLGVSIKAVHSYEQGWRSIPDHVEKQLLLLSVSVNNRQARQKECWTINRCPASIRKQCPAWEFDRGTLCWLVNGTICNGTAHKTWKEKIRICRSCPVLAALLDGMPEWNLSTKEQT
;
A
#
# COMPACT_ATOMS: atom_id res chain seq x y z
N MET A 1 -22.94 8.83 -5.22
CA MET A 1 -23.02 7.65 -6.11
C MET A 1 -22.89 6.40 -5.24
N THR A 2 -23.96 5.63 -5.10
CA THR A 2 -23.98 4.42 -4.26
C THR A 2 -23.41 3.26 -5.09
N LEU A 3 -22.26 2.71 -4.68
CA LEU A 3 -21.72 1.49 -5.30
C LEU A 3 -22.69 0.33 -5.04
N SER A 4 -22.89 -0.54 -6.03
CA SER A 4 -23.66 -1.78 -5.84
C SER A 4 -23.09 -2.57 -4.65
N ARG A 5 -23.89 -3.39 -3.97
CA ARG A 5 -23.43 -4.21 -2.83
C ARG A 5 -22.21 -5.08 -3.17
N GLU A 6 -22.17 -5.57 -4.41
CA GLU A 6 -21.05 -6.33 -4.99
C GLU A 6 -19.81 -5.44 -5.17
N ASN A 7 -19.97 -4.26 -5.77
CA ASN A 7 -18.89 -3.29 -5.99
C ASN A 7 -18.36 -2.72 -4.67
N TYR A 8 -19.22 -2.57 -3.67
CA TYR A 8 -18.84 -2.13 -2.33
C TYR A 8 -18.06 -3.22 -1.58
N LYS A 9 -18.44 -4.50 -1.67
CA LYS A 9 -17.64 -5.62 -1.15
C LYS A 9 -16.26 -5.69 -1.83
N ASN A 10 -16.22 -5.60 -3.16
CA ASN A 10 -14.98 -5.61 -3.93
C ASN A 10 -14.07 -4.40 -3.62
N PHE A 11 -14.66 -3.22 -3.39
CA PHE A 11 -13.94 -2.03 -2.93
C PHE A 11 -13.43 -2.18 -1.50
N LEU A 12 -14.22 -2.77 -0.60
CA LEU A 12 -13.82 -3.01 0.78
C LEU A 12 -12.74 -4.09 0.90
N GLU A 13 -12.70 -5.09 0.04
CA GLU A 13 -11.76 -6.21 0.17
C GLU A 13 -10.46 -6.02 -0.60
N ARG A 14 -10.23 -4.85 -1.23
CA ARG A 14 -9.09 -4.64 -2.11
C ARG A 14 -7.73 -4.72 -1.39
N VAL A 15 -7.19 -5.93 -1.35
CA VAL A 15 -5.79 -6.28 -1.06
C VAL A 15 -5.05 -6.52 -2.37
N MET A 16 -3.73 -6.73 -2.30
CA MET A 16 -2.92 -7.04 -3.47
C MET A 16 -3.45 -8.27 -4.23
N THR A 17 -3.51 -8.16 -5.55
CA THR A 17 -3.92 -9.27 -6.44
C THR A 17 -2.71 -10.03 -6.98
N GLY A 18 -2.93 -11.24 -7.50
CA GLY A 18 -1.89 -12.03 -8.17
C GLY A 18 -1.24 -11.30 -9.36
N PRO A 19 -2.01 -10.63 -10.24
CA PRO A 19 -1.47 -9.76 -11.28
C PRO A 19 -0.60 -8.63 -10.73
N GLU A 20 -1.08 -7.89 -9.72
CA GLU A 20 -0.31 -6.80 -9.07
C GLU A 20 1.02 -7.35 -8.51
N PHE A 21 1.00 -8.49 -7.82
CA PHE A 21 2.20 -9.16 -7.30
C PHE A 21 3.17 -9.55 -8.42
N THR A 22 2.65 -10.12 -9.51
CA THR A 22 3.46 -10.55 -10.66
C THR A 22 4.14 -9.35 -11.32
N ALA A 23 3.41 -8.24 -11.49
CA ALA A 23 3.95 -7.01 -12.05
C ALA A 23 5.07 -6.44 -11.18
N LEU A 24 4.92 -6.45 -9.85
CA LEU A 24 5.95 -6.02 -8.91
C LEU A 24 7.22 -6.87 -8.99
N ARG A 25 7.07 -8.21 -8.97
CA ARG A 25 8.22 -9.11 -9.07
C ARG A 25 9.01 -8.87 -10.36
N LYS A 26 8.31 -8.72 -11.49
CA LYS A 26 8.94 -8.42 -12.79
C LYS A 26 9.67 -7.07 -12.76
N ARG A 27 9.07 -6.04 -12.14
CA ARG A 27 9.71 -4.71 -11.98
C ARG A 27 10.98 -4.76 -11.12
N PHE A 28 11.04 -5.64 -10.14
CA PHE A 28 12.24 -5.87 -9.33
C PHE A 28 13.30 -6.73 -10.03
N ASP A 29 13.04 -7.18 -11.25
CA ASP A 29 13.87 -8.10 -12.02
C ASP A 29 14.25 -9.34 -11.19
N LYS A 30 13.24 -9.97 -10.59
CA LYS A 30 13.41 -11.18 -9.77
C LYS A 30 12.74 -12.38 -10.39
N THR A 31 13.43 -13.52 -10.34
CA THR A 31 12.83 -14.84 -10.53
C THR A 31 11.89 -15.17 -9.36
N GLN A 32 10.99 -16.16 -9.52
CA GLN A 32 10.15 -16.64 -8.42
C GLN A 32 10.98 -17.14 -7.22
N LYS A 33 12.15 -17.75 -7.47
CA LYS A 33 13.07 -18.23 -6.44
C LYS A 33 13.71 -17.08 -5.66
N GLN A 34 14.24 -16.06 -6.33
CA GLN A 34 14.80 -14.89 -5.65
C GLN A 34 13.71 -14.13 -4.89
N MET A 35 12.51 -14.05 -5.46
CA MET A 35 11.37 -13.41 -4.80
C MET A 35 10.97 -14.16 -3.52
N SER A 36 10.97 -15.50 -3.56
CA SER A 36 10.64 -16.30 -2.38
C SER A 36 11.66 -16.11 -1.26
N GLN A 37 12.95 -16.04 -1.60
CA GLN A 37 14.02 -15.72 -0.64
C GLN A 37 13.86 -14.31 -0.05
N LEU A 38 13.59 -13.31 -0.91
CA LEU A 38 13.41 -11.92 -0.50
C LEU A 38 12.23 -11.74 0.46
N LEU A 39 11.12 -12.43 0.20
CA LEU A 39 9.89 -12.35 1.01
C LEU A 39 9.85 -13.33 2.19
N GLY A 40 10.86 -14.20 2.34
CA GLY A 40 10.88 -15.22 3.40
C GLY A 40 9.76 -16.26 3.29
N VAL A 41 9.33 -16.60 2.07
CA VAL A 41 8.26 -17.59 1.81
C VAL A 41 8.76 -18.71 0.89
N SER A 42 7.98 -19.78 0.74
CA SER A 42 8.33 -20.85 -0.20
C SER A 42 8.10 -20.43 -1.65
N ILE A 43 8.85 -21.02 -2.58
CA ILE A 43 8.64 -20.79 -4.03
C ILE A 43 7.22 -21.20 -4.47
N LYS A 44 6.65 -22.24 -3.82
CA LYS A 44 5.26 -22.67 -4.05
C LYS A 44 4.27 -21.60 -3.63
N ALA A 45 4.53 -20.87 -2.53
CA ALA A 45 3.70 -19.75 -2.12
C ALA A 45 3.73 -18.61 -3.15
N VAL A 46 4.91 -18.25 -3.67
CA VAL A 46 5.06 -17.27 -4.75
C VAL A 46 4.23 -17.67 -5.97
N HIS A 47 4.39 -18.91 -6.45
CA HIS A 47 3.60 -19.42 -7.58
C HIS A 47 2.09 -19.33 -7.29
N SER A 48 1.67 -19.76 -6.11
CA SER A 48 0.27 -19.72 -5.69
C SER A 48 -0.31 -18.31 -5.59
N TYR A 49 0.50 -17.30 -5.24
CA TYR A 49 0.09 -15.89 -5.23
C TYR A 49 -0.12 -15.38 -6.65
N GLU A 50 0.83 -15.65 -7.56
CA GLU A 50 0.74 -15.21 -8.96
C GLU A 50 -0.47 -15.80 -9.69
N GLN A 51 -0.80 -17.07 -9.41
CA GLN A 51 -1.97 -17.76 -9.96
C GLN A 51 -3.29 -17.36 -9.28
N GLY A 52 -3.24 -16.60 -8.18
CA GLY A 52 -4.43 -16.25 -7.40
C GLY A 52 -5.05 -17.41 -6.60
N TRP A 53 -4.39 -18.58 -6.53
CA TRP A 53 -4.86 -19.73 -5.74
C TRP A 53 -4.79 -19.48 -4.23
N ARG A 54 -3.93 -18.55 -3.80
CA ARG A 54 -3.81 -18.14 -2.41
C ARG A 54 -3.80 -16.62 -2.32
N SER A 55 -4.52 -16.08 -1.33
CA SER A 55 -4.45 -14.66 -1.01
C SER A 55 -3.07 -14.28 -0.47
N ILE A 56 -2.63 -13.07 -0.81
CA ILE A 56 -1.34 -12.53 -0.37
C ILE A 56 -1.48 -12.10 1.09
N PRO A 57 -0.67 -12.62 2.03
CA PRO A 57 -0.72 -12.21 3.42
C PRO A 57 -0.30 -10.74 3.62
N ASP A 58 -0.86 -10.09 4.64
CA ASP A 58 -0.59 -8.68 4.96
C ASP A 58 0.92 -8.35 5.08
N HIS A 59 1.71 -9.25 5.70
CA HIS A 59 3.15 -9.04 5.85
C HIS A 59 3.90 -9.08 4.51
N VAL A 60 3.44 -9.91 3.57
CA VAL A 60 4.01 -9.99 2.21
C VAL A 60 3.70 -8.70 1.44
N GLU A 61 2.45 -8.23 1.49
CA GLU A 61 2.06 -6.96 0.85
C GLU A 61 2.82 -5.77 1.46
N LYS A 62 2.95 -5.70 2.79
CA LYS A 62 3.73 -4.66 3.48
C LYS A 62 5.18 -4.63 3.01
N GLN A 63 5.84 -5.79 2.97
CA GLN A 63 7.24 -5.88 2.57
C GLN A 63 7.41 -5.50 1.09
N LEU A 64 6.51 -5.95 0.22
CA LEU A 64 6.49 -5.59 -1.20
C LEU A 64 6.36 -4.10 -1.44
N LEU A 65 5.42 -3.45 -0.75
CA LEU A 65 5.25 -2.00 -0.86
C LEU A 65 6.47 -1.26 -0.31
N LEU A 66 7.04 -1.71 0.80
CA LEU A 66 8.23 -1.09 1.36
C LEU A 66 9.41 -1.15 0.39
N LEU A 67 9.64 -2.32 -0.22
CA LEU A 67 10.66 -2.49 -1.24
C LEU A 67 10.38 -1.61 -2.47
N SER A 68 9.11 -1.51 -2.89
CA SER A 68 8.68 -0.68 -4.01
C SER A 68 8.97 0.80 -3.79
N VAL A 69 8.72 1.29 -2.57
CA VAL A 69 9.06 2.66 -2.19
C VAL A 69 10.59 2.83 -2.12
N SER A 70 11.33 1.83 -1.64
CA SER A 70 12.79 1.92 -1.46
C SER A 70 13.55 1.98 -2.78
N VAL A 71 13.10 1.26 -3.82
CA VAL A 71 13.70 1.33 -5.16
C VAL A 71 13.35 2.64 -5.88
N ASN A 72 12.28 3.29 -5.47
CA ASN A 72 11.92 4.62 -5.95
C ASN A 72 12.72 5.66 -5.15
N ASN A 73 13.83 6.16 -5.69
CA ASN A 73 14.72 7.20 -5.12
C ASN A 73 14.05 8.57 -4.83
N ARG A 74 12.73 8.64 -4.73
CA ARG A 74 11.94 9.85 -4.50
C ARG A 74 11.70 10.15 -3.02
N GLN A 75 11.96 9.23 -2.09
CA GLN A 75 11.69 9.44 -0.65
C GLN A 75 12.32 10.73 -0.13
N ALA A 76 13.56 11.05 -0.51
CA ALA A 76 14.28 12.24 -0.03
C ALA A 76 13.63 13.58 -0.44
N ARG A 77 12.67 13.58 -1.37
CA ARG A 77 12.01 14.80 -1.87
C ARG A 77 10.56 14.96 -1.40
N GLN A 78 10.03 13.99 -0.65
CA GLN A 78 8.62 13.99 -0.27
C GLN A 78 8.41 14.59 1.12
N LYS A 79 7.42 15.48 1.23
CA LYS A 79 6.97 16.04 2.51
C LYS A 79 6.28 14.97 3.35
N GLU A 80 6.20 15.17 4.66
CA GLU A 80 5.56 14.23 5.58
C GLU A 80 4.05 14.13 5.35
N CYS A 81 3.44 13.03 5.78
CA CYS A 81 2.03 12.78 5.51
C CYS A 81 1.10 13.86 6.07
N TRP A 82 1.43 14.46 7.22
CA TRP A 82 0.62 15.51 7.85
C TRP A 82 0.74 16.85 7.14
N THR A 83 1.86 17.09 6.45
CA THR A 83 2.06 18.28 5.62
C THR A 83 1.26 18.14 4.32
N ILE A 84 1.31 16.95 3.69
CA ILE A 84 0.57 16.65 2.46
C ILE A 84 -0.95 16.65 2.70
N ASN A 85 -1.42 15.95 3.73
CA ASN A 85 -2.85 15.82 4.04
C ASN A 85 -3.40 16.97 4.90
N ARG A 86 -2.57 17.99 5.21
CA ARG A 86 -2.96 19.16 6.03
C ARG A 86 -3.61 18.76 7.36
N CYS A 87 -3.01 17.82 8.09
CA CYS A 87 -3.60 17.30 9.33
C CYS A 87 -3.62 18.38 10.43
N PRO A 88 -4.77 18.64 11.09
CA PRO A 88 -4.85 19.54 12.22
C PRO A 88 -3.92 19.11 13.36
N ALA A 89 -3.38 20.08 14.11
CA ALA A 89 -2.46 19.80 15.21
C ALA A 89 -3.06 18.87 16.29
N SER A 90 -4.37 18.99 16.55
CA SER A 90 -5.10 18.14 17.50
C SER A 90 -5.08 16.66 17.10
N ILE A 91 -5.26 16.36 15.81
CA ILE A 91 -5.21 14.99 15.28
C ILE A 91 -3.77 14.51 15.14
N ARG A 92 -2.88 15.36 14.63
CA ARG A 92 -1.47 15.02 14.39
C ARG A 92 -0.77 14.54 15.65
N LYS A 93 -0.95 15.25 16.78
CA LYS A 93 -0.33 14.89 18.07
C LYS A 93 -0.77 13.54 18.63
N GLN A 94 -1.91 13.01 18.18
CA GLN A 94 -2.44 11.71 18.58
C GLN A 94 -2.13 10.61 17.56
N CYS A 95 -1.53 10.94 16.41
CA CYS A 95 -1.32 10.00 15.33
C CYS A 95 -0.02 9.22 15.55
N PRO A 96 -0.04 7.86 15.57
CA PRO A 96 1.16 7.04 15.66
C PRO A 96 2.22 7.37 14.59
N ALA A 97 1.80 7.76 13.38
CA ALA A 97 2.76 8.14 12.35
C ALA A 97 3.56 9.40 12.70
N TRP A 98 3.00 10.31 13.50
CA TRP A 98 3.71 11.48 14.02
C TRP A 98 4.52 11.14 15.27
N GLU A 99 3.92 10.39 16.21
CA GLU A 99 4.58 9.94 17.45
C GLU A 99 5.90 9.21 17.17
N PHE A 100 5.90 8.30 16.18
CA PHE A 100 7.08 7.51 15.84
C PHE A 100 7.88 8.07 14.67
N ASP A 101 7.64 9.32 14.23
CA ASP A 101 8.35 9.97 13.13
C ASP A 101 8.38 9.14 11.83
N ARG A 102 7.22 8.65 11.39
CA ARG A 102 7.13 7.81 10.19
C ARG A 102 6.90 8.61 8.91
N GLY A 103 6.57 9.89 9.01
CA GLY A 103 6.52 10.82 7.86
C GLY A 103 5.81 10.27 6.63
N THR A 104 6.56 10.04 5.54
CA THR A 104 6.06 9.49 4.26
C THR A 104 5.72 7.99 4.32
N LEU A 105 6.21 7.27 5.33
CA LEU A 105 5.91 5.86 5.61
C LEU A 105 4.69 5.67 6.52
N CYS A 106 3.86 6.70 6.72
CA CYS A 106 2.65 6.61 7.55
C CYS A 106 1.70 5.48 7.13
N TRP A 107 1.77 5.02 5.88
CA TRP A 107 0.96 3.94 5.33
C TRP A 107 1.32 2.58 5.93
N LEU A 108 2.54 2.40 6.45
CA LEU A 108 3.02 1.14 7.05
C LEU A 108 2.54 0.95 8.50
N VAL A 109 2.12 2.04 9.16
CA VAL A 109 1.69 2.06 10.56
C VAL A 109 0.18 1.93 10.68
N ASN A 110 -0.27 0.91 11.40
CA ASN A 110 -1.68 0.77 11.79
C ASN A 110 -2.01 1.70 12.98
N GLY A 111 -3.28 2.00 13.20
CA GLY A 111 -3.74 2.89 14.28
C GLY A 111 -3.63 4.38 13.94
N THR A 112 -3.07 4.74 12.79
CA THR A 112 -3.06 6.14 12.31
C THR A 112 -4.48 6.69 12.18
N ILE A 113 -4.62 7.97 12.50
CA ILE A 113 -5.91 8.66 12.60
C ILE A 113 -6.18 9.49 11.33
N CYS A 114 -6.00 8.87 10.16
CA CYS A 114 -6.28 9.53 8.88
C CYS A 114 -7.77 9.85 8.77
N ASN A 115 -8.11 11.10 8.44
CA ASN A 115 -9.49 11.63 8.41
C ASN A 115 -10.25 11.52 9.75
N GLY A 116 -9.54 11.53 10.89
CA GLY A 116 -10.17 11.52 12.22
C GLY A 116 -10.53 10.12 12.75
N THR A 117 -10.31 9.06 11.96
CA THR A 117 -10.65 7.68 12.34
C THR A 117 -9.39 6.83 12.44
N ALA A 118 -9.27 6.02 13.48
CA ALA A 118 -8.19 5.05 13.64
C ALA A 118 -8.40 3.83 12.72
N HIS A 119 -7.41 3.54 11.86
CA HIS A 119 -7.43 2.40 10.94
C HIS A 119 -6.65 1.23 11.56
N LYS A 120 -7.35 0.22 12.09
CA LYS A 120 -6.76 -0.80 12.98
C LYS A 120 -6.12 -1.95 12.22
N THR A 121 -6.76 -2.37 11.13
CA THR A 121 -6.27 -3.50 10.32
C THR A 121 -5.45 -3.02 9.13
N TRP A 122 -4.58 -3.89 8.63
CA TRP A 122 -3.84 -3.60 7.39
C TRP A 122 -4.80 -3.35 6.23
N LYS A 123 -5.85 -4.17 6.08
CA LYS A 123 -6.84 -4.06 5.00
C LYS A 123 -7.55 -2.70 5.00
N GLU A 124 -8.01 -2.23 6.15
CA GLU A 124 -8.60 -0.88 6.28
C GLU A 124 -7.60 0.20 5.87
N LYS A 125 -6.39 0.10 6.41
CA LYS A 125 -5.33 1.09 6.22
C LYS A 125 -4.88 1.16 4.77
N ILE A 126 -4.57 0.04 4.13
CA ILE A 126 -4.04 0.04 2.78
C ILE A 126 -5.08 0.52 1.77
N ARG A 127 -6.36 0.17 1.97
CA ARG A 127 -7.47 0.61 1.12
C ARG A 127 -7.51 2.13 0.98
N ILE A 128 -7.43 2.87 2.09
CA ILE A 128 -7.40 4.34 2.06
C ILE A 128 -6.05 4.88 1.58
N CYS A 129 -4.96 4.16 1.84
CA CYS A 129 -3.63 4.60 1.44
C CYS A 129 -3.43 4.44 -0.07
N ARG A 130 -4.13 3.52 -0.74
CA ARG A 130 -4.06 3.35 -2.20
C ARG A 130 -4.44 4.61 -2.97
N SER A 131 -5.41 5.37 -2.47
CA SER A 131 -5.81 6.67 -3.03
C SER A 131 -5.19 7.87 -2.33
N CYS A 132 -4.35 7.66 -1.31
CA CYS A 132 -3.72 8.75 -0.56
C CYS A 132 -2.56 9.35 -1.37
N PRO A 133 -2.48 10.69 -1.51
CA PRO A 133 -1.39 11.35 -2.24
C PRO A 133 0.01 11.00 -1.72
N VAL A 134 0.13 10.69 -0.42
CA VAL A 134 1.40 10.31 0.21
C VAL A 134 1.95 9.02 -0.39
N LEU A 135 1.16 7.96 -0.42
CA LEU A 135 1.61 6.66 -0.94
C LEU A 135 1.61 6.67 -2.48
N ALA A 136 0.65 7.33 -3.12
CA ALA A 136 0.63 7.47 -4.57
C ALA A 136 1.89 8.17 -5.11
N ALA A 137 2.36 9.25 -4.47
CA ALA A 137 3.59 9.94 -4.88
C ALA A 137 4.85 9.05 -4.72
N LEU A 138 4.85 8.15 -3.75
CA LEU A 138 5.93 7.19 -3.52
C LEU A 138 5.93 6.03 -4.53
N LEU A 139 4.76 5.69 -5.08
CA LEU A 139 4.56 4.60 -6.04
C LEU A 139 4.34 5.11 -7.47
N ASP A 140 4.62 6.39 -7.74
CA ASP A 140 4.51 6.97 -9.06
C ASP A 140 5.38 6.22 -10.09
N GLY A 141 4.83 5.96 -11.28
CA GLY A 141 5.44 5.10 -12.30
C GLY A 141 5.22 3.60 -12.11
N MET A 142 4.30 3.17 -11.23
CA MET A 142 3.91 1.76 -11.10
C MET A 142 2.62 1.47 -11.90
N PRO A 143 2.67 0.57 -12.92
CA PRO A 143 1.63 0.50 -13.95
C PRO A 143 0.24 -0.01 -13.53
N GLU A 144 -0.01 -0.37 -12.27
CA GLU A 144 -1.33 -0.91 -11.84
C GLU A 144 -1.86 -0.31 -10.53
N TRP A 145 -1.09 0.57 -9.89
CA TRP A 145 -1.50 1.24 -8.64
C TRP A 145 -2.50 2.38 -8.90
N ASN A 146 -2.46 3.00 -10.08
CA ASN A 146 -3.16 4.24 -10.43
C ASN A 146 -4.57 4.05 -11.02
N LEU A 147 -5.22 2.91 -10.80
CA LEU A 147 -6.61 2.68 -11.25
C LEU A 147 -7.67 3.47 -10.44
N SER A 148 -7.26 4.44 -9.62
CA SER A 148 -8.19 5.35 -8.91
C SER A 148 -7.97 6.83 -9.24
N THR A 149 -6.98 7.19 -10.06
CA THR A 149 -6.68 8.60 -10.40
C THR A 149 -7.01 8.98 -11.84
N LYS A 150 -7.60 8.08 -12.65
CA LYS A 150 -7.91 8.34 -14.07
C LYS A 150 -9.40 8.47 -14.41
N GLU A 151 -10.31 8.41 -13.44
CA GLU A 151 -11.74 8.69 -13.65
C GLU A 151 -12.13 9.97 -12.90
N GLN A 152 -11.63 11.11 -13.40
CA GLN A 152 -12.11 12.45 -13.07
C GLN A 152 -11.48 13.43 -14.08
N THR A 153 -11.93 13.34 -15.32
CA THR A 153 -11.88 14.46 -16.28
C THR A 153 -13.13 14.38 -17.14
#